data_AF-A0A961JN32-F1
#
_entry.id   AF-A0A961JN32-F1
#
_cell.length_a   1.000
_cell.length_b   1.000
_cell.length_c   1.000
_cell.angle_alpha   90.00
_cell.angle_beta   90.00
_cell.angle_gamma   90.00
#
_symmetry.space_group_name_H-M   'P 1'
#
loop_
_entity.id
_entity.type
_entity.pdbx_description
1 polymer ?
#
loop_
_entity_poly.entity_id
_entity_poly.type
_entity_poly.pdbx_seq_one_letter_code
_entity_poly.pdbx_strand_id
1 'polypeptide(L)' 'SWNAGGWFTAQLMLNGSFHSDHHVHPGLAFPDLALPPPATAPRLPASLPVMSTLALYPRGWRRVMGKALAAQIRAGEVPV' A
#
# COMPACT_ATOMS: atom_id res chain seq x y z
N SER A 1 4.46 -4.94 1.26
CA SER A 1 4.64 -4.21 -0.01
C SER A 1 4.32 -2.74 0.20
N TRP A 2 4.82 -1.84 -0.65
CA TRP A 2 4.51 -0.40 -0.63
C TRP A 2 3.23 -0.08 -1.41
N ASN A 3 2.25 -0.96 -1.31
CA ASN A 3 1.00 -0.78 -2.04
C ASN A 3 0.17 0.31 -1.39
N ALA A 4 -0.23 1.32 -2.15
CA ALA A 4 -1.15 2.36 -1.67
C ALA A 4 -2.14 2.74 -2.77
N GLY A 5 -3.38 3.00 -2.36
CA GLY A 5 -4.45 3.47 -3.25
C GLY A 5 -4.49 4.99 -3.41
N GLY A 6 -5.55 5.46 -4.06
CA GLY A 6 -5.81 6.88 -4.34
C GLY A 6 -5.43 7.26 -5.76
N TRP A 7 -6.43 7.57 -6.59
CA TRP A 7 -6.24 7.83 -8.03
C TRP A 7 -5.28 8.99 -8.28
N PHE A 8 -5.42 10.10 -7.56
CA PHE A 8 -4.62 11.30 -7.78
C PHE A 8 -3.15 11.08 -7.44
N THR A 9 -2.86 10.56 -6.25
CA THR A 9 -1.48 10.31 -5.82
C THR A 9 -0.82 9.19 -6.64
N ALA A 10 -1.57 8.15 -7.01
CA ALA A 10 -1.04 7.11 -7.89
C ALA A 10 -0.60 7.68 -9.23
N GLN A 11 -1.43 8.53 -9.87
CA GLN A 11 -1.09 9.17 -11.13
C GLN A 11 0.14 10.08 -11.03
N LEU A 12 0.21 10.92 -9.98
CA LEU A 12 1.39 11.77 -9.73
C LEU A 12 2.68 10.96 -9.55
N MET A 13 2.57 9.74 -9.04
CA MET A 13 3.69 8.84 -8.81
C MET A 13 3.87 7.80 -9.92
N LEU A 14 3.21 7.97 -11.08
CA LEU A 14 3.27 7.04 -12.20
C LEU A 14 2.96 5.60 -11.75
N ASN A 15 1.92 5.41 -10.95
CA ASN A 15 1.53 4.13 -10.35
C ASN A 15 2.65 3.42 -9.57
N GLY A 16 3.71 4.12 -9.15
CA GLY A 16 4.80 3.53 -8.36
C GLY A 16 4.35 2.93 -7.02
N SER A 17 3.16 3.32 -6.54
CA SER A 17 2.50 2.70 -5.38
C SER A 17 1.82 1.37 -5.69
N PHE A 18 1.88 0.83 -6.91
CA PHE A 18 1.39 -0.52 -7.26
C PHE A 18 2.53 -1.54 -7.22
N HIS A 19 3.42 -1.35 -6.24
CA HIS A 19 4.75 -1.95 -6.17
C HIS A 19 4.77 -3.48 -6.21
N SER A 20 3.80 -4.14 -5.59
CA SER A 20 3.76 -5.62 -5.67
C SER A 20 3.52 -6.10 -7.10
N ASP A 21 2.65 -5.42 -7.85
CA ASP A 21 2.33 -5.80 -9.22
C ASP A 21 3.54 -5.59 -10.14
N HIS A 22 4.29 -4.50 -9.94
CA HIS A 22 5.56 -4.29 -10.62
C HIS A 22 6.57 -5.42 -10.37
N HIS A 23 6.64 -5.96 -9.14
CA HIS A 23 7.54 -7.08 -8.85
C HIS A 23 7.09 -8.42 -9.45
N VAL A 24 5.78 -8.62 -9.62
CA VAL A 24 5.23 -9.80 -10.30
C VAL A 24 5.38 -9.66 -11.82
N HIS A 25 5.26 -8.44 -12.34
CA HIS A 25 5.25 -8.12 -13.76
C HIS A 25 6.25 -6.99 -14.11
N PRO A 26 7.58 -7.21 -13.95
CA PRO A 26 8.58 -6.16 -14.08
C PRO A 26 8.68 -5.54 -15.48
N GLY A 27 8.16 -6.22 -16.51
CA GLY A 27 8.13 -5.75 -17.89
C GLY A 27 6.92 -4.88 -18.25
N LEU A 28 5.92 -4.73 -17.36
CA LEU A 28 4.78 -3.86 -17.62
C LEU A 28 5.19 -2.39 -17.47
N ALA A 29 4.69 -1.55 -18.37
CA ALA A 29 4.83 -0.12 -18.25
C ALA A 29 4.02 0.37 -17.03
N PHE A 30 4.50 1.42 -16.38
CA PHE A 30 3.87 2.00 -15.19
C PHE A 30 2.36 2.30 -15.33
N PRO A 31 1.87 2.86 -16.46
CA PRO A 31 0.43 3.07 -16.65
C PRO A 31 -0.42 1.80 -16.63
N ASP A 32 0.17 0.65 -16.99
CA ASP A 32 -0.52 -0.64 -17.13
C ASP A 32 -0.54 -1.45 -15.82
N LEU A 33 0.17 -0.98 -14.79
CA LEU A 33 0.15 -1.63 -13.48
C LEU A 33 -1.23 -1.57 -12.85
N ALA A 34 -1.58 -2.64 -12.14
CA ALA A 34 -2.82 -2.74 -11.39
C ALA A 34 -2.55 -2.82 -9.88
N LEU A 35 -3.48 -2.29 -9.08
CA LEU A 35 -3.41 -2.44 -7.63
C LEU A 35 -4.13 -3.73 -7.20
N PRO A 36 -3.42 -4.77 -6.71
CA PRO A 36 -4.04 -6.06 -6.40
C PRO A 36 -5.01 -5.94 -5.23
N PRO A 37 -6.09 -6.74 -5.17
CA PRO A 37 -7.05 -6.74 -4.06
C PRO A 37 -6.37 -6.87 -2.68
N PRO A 38 -6.92 -6.26 -1.61
CA PRO A 38 -6.35 -6.31 -0.26
C PRO A 38 -6.05 -7.73 0.25
N ALA A 39 -6.91 -8.69 -0.11
CA ALA A 39 -6.75 -10.11 0.25
C ALA A 39 -5.53 -10.78 -0.41
N THR A 40 -5.05 -10.26 -1.54
CA THR A 40 -3.88 -10.81 -2.27
C THR A 40 -2.59 -10.07 -1.95
N ALA A 41 -2.67 -8.80 -1.59
CA ALA A 41 -1.52 -8.00 -1.24
C ALA A 41 -1.91 -6.92 -0.22
N PRO A 42 -1.20 -6.84 0.93
CA PRO A 42 -1.46 -5.80 1.92
C PRO A 42 -1.32 -4.41 1.31
N ARG A 43 -2.17 -3.49 1.75
CA ARG A 43 -2.14 -2.08 1.35
C ARG A 43 -1.91 -1.19 2.57
N LEU A 44 -1.16 -0.11 2.35
CA LEU A 44 -0.98 0.96 3.32
C LEU A 44 -2.31 1.71 3.53
N PRO A 45 -2.58 2.19 4.76
CA PRO A 45 -3.84 2.85 5.11
C PRO A 45 -3.99 4.27 4.54
N ALA A 46 -2.91 4.85 4.00
CA ALA A 46 -2.93 6.14 3.33
C ALA A 46 -1.98 6.12 2.13
N SER A 47 -1.96 7.21 1.35
CA SER A 47 -1.08 7.35 0.19
C SER A 47 0.39 7.12 0.54
N LEU A 48 1.17 6.66 -0.45
CA LEU A 48 2.57 6.33 -0.24
C LEU A 48 3.39 7.51 0.34
N PRO A 49 3.28 8.76 -0.16
CA PRO A 49 4.03 9.89 0.42
C PRO A 49 3.67 10.16 1.88
N VAL A 50 2.38 10.11 2.24
CA VAL A 50 1.92 10.31 3.62
C VAL A 50 2.52 9.25 4.54
N MET A 51 2.49 7.99 4.10
CA MET A 51 3.02 6.89 4.89
C MET A 51 4.55 6.92 4.96
N SER A 52 5.23 7.32 3.89
CA SER A 52 6.68 7.55 3.87
C SER A 52 7.09 8.65 4.85
N THR A 53 6.35 9.77 4.91
CA THR A 53 6.58 10.80 5.92
C THR A 53 6.31 10.28 7.34
N LEU A 54 5.21 9.53 7.53
CA LEU A 54 4.87 8.97 8.84
C LEU A 54 5.88 7.93 9.34
N ALA A 55 6.56 7.21 8.43
CA ALA A 55 7.61 6.25 8.77
C ALA A 55 8.79 6.91 9.50
N LEU A 56 9.00 8.22 9.31
CA LEU A 56 10.00 9.00 10.04
C LEU A 56 9.60 9.29 11.51
N TYR A 57 8.36 8.98 11.90
CA TYR A 57 7.84 9.17 13.25
C TYR A 57 7.34 7.85 13.89
N PRO A 58 8.20 7.11 14.62
CA PRO A 58 7.89 5.73 15.05
C PRO A 58 6.64 5.58 15.92
N ARG A 59 6.33 6.56 16.78
CA ARG A 59 5.14 6.51 17.64
C ARG A 59 3.86 6.67 16.82
N GLY A 60 3.85 7.60 15.86
CA GLY A 60 2.74 7.79 14.93
C GLY A 60 2.55 6.60 14.00
N TRP A 61 3.66 6.10 13.43
CA TRP A 61 3.67 4.90 12.61
C TRP A 61 3.01 3.72 13.30
N ARG A 62 3.45 3.35 14.51
CA ARG A 62 2.87 2.23 15.28
C ARG A 62 1.39 2.41 15.56
N ARG A 63 0.93 3.64 15.85
CA ARG A 63 -0.49 3.92 16.10
C ARG A 63 -1.35 3.70 14.85
N VAL A 64 -0.88 4.15 13.68
CA VAL A 64 -1.63 4.03 12.43
C VAL A 64 -1.58 2.58 11.91
N MET A 65 -0.40 2.00 11.81
CA MET A 65 -0.22 0.63 11.31
C MET A 65 -0.84 -0.42 12.24
N GLY A 66 -0.74 -0.26 13.57
CA GLY A 66 -1.35 -1.18 14.51
C GLY A 66 -2.88 -1.21 14.40
N LYS A 67 -3.52 -0.05 14.21
CA LYS A 67 -4.97 0.01 13.95
C LYS A 67 -5.34 -0.63 12.61
N ALA A 68 -4.58 -0.36 11.56
CA ALA A 68 -4.81 -0.91 10.22
C ALA A 68 -4.66 -2.44 10.20
N LEU A 69 -3.58 -2.96 10.79
CA LEU A 69 -3.34 -4.40 10.90
C LEU A 69 -4.45 -5.11 11.67
N ALA A 70 -4.87 -4.55 12.81
CA ALA A 70 -5.97 -5.13 13.59
C ALA A 70 -7.28 -5.13 12.79
N ALA A 71 -7.51 -4.14 11.92
CA ALA A 71 -8.67 -4.12 11.03
C ALA A 71 -8.58 -5.19 9.94
N GLN A 72 -7.41 -5.37 9.30
CA GLN A 72 -7.17 -6.38 8.28
C GLN A 72 -7.32 -7.80 8.83
N ILE A 73 -6.81 -8.06 10.03
CA ILE A 73 -7.00 -9.34 10.74
C ILE A 73 -8.49 -9.60 10.98
N ARG A 74 -9.24 -8.61 11.49
CA ARG A 74 -10.70 -8.75 11.71
C ARG A 74 -11.47 -8.99 10.41
N ALA A 75 -11.01 -8.43 9.30
CA ALA A 75 -11.59 -8.62 7.97
C ALA A 75 -11.22 -9.96 7.33
N GLY A 76 -10.31 -10.74 7.92
CA GLY A 76 -9.80 -11.99 7.35
C GLY A 76 -8.86 -11.78 6.15
N GLU A 77 -8.35 -10.57 5.94
CA GLU A 77 -7.45 -10.24 4.83
C GLU A 77 -6.01 -10.65 5.09
N VAL A 78 -5.64 -10.87 6.36
CA VAL A 78 -4.32 -11.32 6.81
C VAL A 78 -4.52 -12.49 7.77
N PRO A 79 -3.88 -13.66 7.54
CA PRO A 79 -3.95 -14.78 8.47
C PRO A 79 -3.25 -14.45 9.79
N VAL A 80 -3.83 -14.89 10.91
CA VAL A 80 -3.27 -14.80 12.27
C VAL A 80 -2.38 -15.98 12.61
#